data_AF-A0A6B3PDY9-F1
#
_entry.id   AF-A0A6B3PDY9-F1
#
_cell.length_a   1.000
_cell.length_b   1.000
_cell.length_c   1.000
_cell.angle_alpha   90.00
_cell.angle_beta   90.00
_cell.angle_gamma   90.00
#
_symmetry.space_group_name_H-M   'P 1'
#
loop_
_entity.id
_entity.type
_entity.pdbx_description
1 polymer ?
#
loop_
_entity_poly.entity_id
_entity_poly.type
_entity_poly.pdbx_seq_one_letter_code
_entity_poly.pdbx_strand_id
1 'polypeptide(L)'
;MNHSNSGVFYVAAGKKYVDEACDSAKSLKKINPSIKISVACNQDPEDKYLFDPIIRVDEQVTCRNEGLLFKVKHLYFLSPYEKTIFADTDTFSASDCENGFDI
;
A
#
# COMPACT_ATOMS: atom_id res chain seq x y z
N MET A 1 8.68 -6.64 -19.69
CA MET A 1 7.29 -6.54 -20.20
C MET A 1 6.75 -5.15 -19.79
N ASN A 2 5.72 -4.61 -20.43
CA ASN A 2 5.15 -3.31 -20.01
C ASN A 2 4.25 -3.53 -18.79
N HIS A 3 4.73 -3.20 -17.60
CA HIS A 3 3.97 -3.24 -16.34
C HIS A 3 3.15 -1.96 -16.12
N SER A 4 2.67 -1.33 -17.19
CA SER A 4 2.00 -0.02 -17.10
C SER A 4 0.76 -0.02 -16.20
N ASN A 5 0.21 -1.20 -15.87
CA ASN A 5 -0.93 -1.38 -14.97
C ASN A 5 -0.65 -2.26 -13.73
N SER A 6 0.62 -2.42 -13.35
CA SER A 6 1.03 -3.14 -12.13
C SER A 6 1.48 -2.18 -11.02
N GLY A 7 1.35 -2.60 -9.77
CA GLY A 7 1.84 -1.79 -8.64
C GLY A 7 1.73 -2.46 -7.29
N VAL A 8 2.37 -1.83 -6.30
CA VAL A 8 2.31 -2.25 -4.90
C VAL A 8 1.14 -1.57 -4.21
N PHE A 9 0.38 -2.34 -3.43
CA PHE A 9 -0.80 -1.83 -2.73
C PHE A 9 -0.71 -2.10 -1.23
N TYR A 10 -0.92 -1.04 -0.45
CA TYR A 10 -1.05 -1.10 1.00
C TYR A 10 -2.50 -0.89 1.42
N VAL A 11 -2.89 -1.51 2.53
CA VAL A 11 -4.16 -1.22 3.22
C VAL A 11 -3.85 -0.94 4.69
N ALA A 12 -4.12 0.29 5.13
CA ALA A 12 -3.66 0.80 6.41
C ALA A 12 -4.78 1.53 7.17
N ALA A 13 -5.14 1.02 8.36
CA ALA A 13 -6.17 1.63 9.19
C ALA A 13 -5.60 2.15 10.51
N GLY A 14 -5.65 3.46 10.71
CA GLY A 14 -5.11 4.16 11.87
C GLY A 14 -3.72 4.73 11.60
N LYS A 15 -3.39 5.82 12.31
CA LYS A 15 -2.17 6.63 12.08
C LYS A 15 -0.89 5.78 12.08
N LYS A 16 -0.73 4.91 13.07
CA LYS A 16 0.42 4.00 13.18
C LYS A 16 0.69 3.22 11.89
N TYR A 17 -0.32 2.56 11.35
CA TYR A 17 -0.15 1.71 10.17
C TYR A 17 0.00 2.51 8.88
N VAL A 18 -0.58 3.71 8.82
CA VAL A 18 -0.35 4.64 7.71
C VAL A 18 1.10 5.14 7.71
N ASP A 19 1.66 5.42 8.89
CA ASP A 19 3.07 5.82 9.02
C ASP A 19 4.02 4.68 8.65
N GLU A 20 3.75 3.46 9.12
CA GLU A 20 4.48 2.26 8.71
C GLU A 20 4.44 2.08 7.18
N ALA A 21 3.27 2.23 6.55
CA ALA A 21 3.14 2.15 5.10
C ALA A 21 3.99 3.20 4.37
N CYS A 22 4.09 4.42 4.91
CA CYS A 22 4.98 5.45 4.37
C CYS A 22 6.44 5.00 4.45
N ASP A 23 6.88 4.46 5.58
CA ASP A 23 8.27 3.99 5.75
C ASP A 23 8.59 2.78 4.86
N SER A 24 7.64 1.86 4.71
CA SER A 24 7.72 0.75 3.76
C SER A 24 7.85 1.26 2.33
N ALA A 25 6.95 2.16 1.90
CA ALA A 25 6.97 2.74 0.57
C ALA A 25 8.26 3.54 0.28
N LYS A 26 8.79 4.28 1.27
CA LYS A 26 10.10 4.94 1.17
C LYS A 26 11.21 3.94 0.87
N SER A 27 11.24 2.81 1.58
CA SER A 27 12.28 1.79 1.38
C SER A 27 12.25 1.24 -0.06
N LEU A 28 11.05 1.02 -0.61
CA LEU A 28 10.87 0.55 -1.96
C LEU A 28 11.21 1.61 -3.01
N LYS A 29 10.75 2.85 -2.84
CA LYS A 29 11.06 3.98 -3.76
C LYS A 29 12.55 4.30 -3.83
N LYS A 30 13.33 4.01 -2.77
CA LYS A 30 14.80 4.12 -2.81
C LYS A 30 15.45 3.13 -3.77
N ILE A 31 14.86 1.96 -3.93
CA ILE A 31 15.36 0.88 -4.80
C ILE A 31 14.82 1.06 -6.22
N ASN A 32 13.52 1.32 -6.34
CA ASN A 32 12.83 1.53 -7.61
C ASN A 32 11.97 2.80 -7.54
N PRO A 33 12.50 3.96 -7.96
CA PRO A 33 11.75 5.23 -7.91
C PRO A 33 10.50 5.26 -8.80
N SER A 34 10.50 4.47 -9.87
CA SER A 34 9.43 4.41 -10.88
C SER A 34 8.28 3.46 -10.54
N ILE A 35 8.44 2.57 -9.56
CA ILE A 35 7.40 1.61 -9.20
C ILE A 35 6.14 2.33 -8.71
N LYS A 36 4.98 1.87 -9.17
CA LYS A 36 3.70 2.44 -8.74
C LYS A 36 3.33 1.93 -7.36
N ILE A 37 2.92 2.82 -6.47
CA ILE A 37 2.51 2.48 -5.10
C ILE A 37 1.20 3.16 -4.77
N SER A 38 0.24 2.41 -4.24
CA SER A 38 -1.05 2.93 -3.76
C SER A 38 -1.27 2.56 -2.29
N VAL A 39 -2.06 3.35 -1.59
CA VAL A 39 -2.51 3.02 -0.23
C VAL A 39 -4.00 3.29 -0.08
N ALA A 40 -4.74 2.32 0.47
CA ALA A 40 -6.09 2.55 0.99
C ALA A 40 -6.02 2.79 2.50
N CYS A 41 -6.54 3.93 2.95
CA CYS A 41 -6.41 4.33 4.34
C CYS A 41 -7.55 5.18 4.89
N ASN A 42 -7.74 5.11 6.21
CA ASN A 42 -8.68 5.93 6.96
C ASN A 42 -7.99 7.06 7.76
N GLN A 43 -6.69 7.27 7.56
CA GLN A 43 -5.93 8.45 8.01
C GLN A 43 -5.07 8.96 6.87
N ASP A 44 -4.83 10.27 6.82
CA ASP A 44 -4.00 10.86 5.77
C ASP A 44 -2.52 10.50 5.98
N PRO A 45 -1.81 10.00 4.96
CA PRO A 45 -0.37 9.79 5.07
C PRO A 45 0.35 11.13 5.09
N GLU A 46 1.43 11.22 5.87
CA GLU A 46 2.28 12.42 5.92
C GLU A 46 3.04 12.58 4.60
N ASP A 47 3.62 11.50 4.07
CA ASP A 47 4.42 11.48 2.85
C ASP A 47 3.58 11.15 1.62
N LYS A 48 2.57 11.99 1.33
CA LYS A 48 1.60 11.77 0.23
C LYS A 48 2.26 11.54 -1.13
N TYR A 49 3.43 12.13 -1.36
CA TYR A 49 4.17 12.05 -2.63
C TYR A 49 4.73 10.64 -2.94
N LEU A 50 4.74 9.73 -1.98
CA LEU A 50 5.19 8.34 -2.19
C LEU A 50 4.16 7.50 -2.95
N PHE A 51 2.91 7.93 -2.95
CA PHE A 51 1.77 7.18 -3.44
C PHE A 51 1.20 7.83 -4.70
N ASP A 52 0.90 7.02 -5.71
CA ASP A 52 0.32 7.47 -6.98
C ASP A 52 -1.17 7.83 -6.78
N PRO A 53 -2.03 6.91 -6.33
CA PRO A 53 -3.28 7.27 -5.65
C PRO A 53 -3.26 6.93 -4.15
N ILE A 54 -3.84 7.83 -3.38
CA ILE A 54 -4.27 7.59 -2.00
C ILE A 54 -5.77 7.38 -2.02
N ILE A 55 -6.22 6.22 -1.58
CA ILE A 55 -7.63 5.82 -1.60
C ILE A 55 -8.19 6.01 -0.21
N ARG A 56 -8.92 7.12 -0.03
CA ARG A 56 -9.53 7.46 1.24
C ARG A 56 -10.71 6.53 1.53
N VAL A 57 -10.71 5.92 2.71
CA VAL A 57 -11.81 5.09 3.21
C VAL A 57 -12.34 5.69 4.50
N ASP A 58 -13.58 6.18 4.47
CA ASP A 58 -14.23 6.78 5.64
C ASP A 58 -14.89 5.70 6.51
N GLU A 59 -14.05 4.86 7.10
CA GLU A 59 -14.42 3.83 8.07
C GLU A 59 -13.62 4.05 9.37
N GLN A 60 -14.33 4.18 10.48
CA GLN A 60 -13.69 4.27 11.79
C GLN A 60 -13.20 2.89 12.23
N VAL A 61 -11.97 2.85 12.72
CA VAL A 61 -11.36 1.65 13.31
C VAL A 61 -10.98 1.97 14.74
N THR A 62 -11.65 1.32 15.68
CA THR A 62 -11.56 1.56 17.12
C THR A 62 -10.87 0.42 17.87
N CYS A 63 -10.80 -0.77 17.25
CA CYS A 63 -10.11 -1.92 17.81
C CYS A 63 -9.34 -2.73 16.76
N ARG A 64 -8.50 -3.66 17.23
CA ARG A 64 -7.66 -4.51 16.37
C ARG A 64 -8.48 -5.36 15.38
N ASN A 65 -9.60 -5.92 15.82
CA ASN A 65 -10.42 -6.79 14.96
C ASN A 65 -11.04 -6.01 13.80
N GLU A 66 -11.44 -4.77 14.04
CA GLU A 66 -11.89 -3.86 12.98
C GLU A 66 -10.76 -3.51 12.01
N GLY A 67 -9.52 -3.32 12.50
CA GLY A 67 -8.36 -3.11 11.62
C GLY A 67 -8.07 -4.32 10.72
N LEU A 68 -8.17 -5.53 11.26
CA LEU A 68 -8.04 -6.77 10.47
C LEU A 68 -9.15 -6.90 9.43
N LEU A 69 -10.39 -6.58 9.80
CA LEU A 69 -11.53 -6.57 8.89
C LEU A 69 -11.36 -5.50 7.80
N PHE A 70 -10.92 -4.29 8.17
CA PHE A 70 -10.63 -3.21 7.24
C PHE A 70 -9.63 -3.65 6.18
N LYS A 71 -8.54 -4.34 6.58
CA LYS A 71 -7.56 -4.91 5.64
C LYS A 71 -8.23 -5.87 4.66
N VAL A 72 -8.88 -6.92 5.16
CA VAL A 72 -9.48 -7.97 4.32
C VAL A 72 -10.57 -7.42 3.39
N LYS A 73 -11.40 -6.50 3.90
CA LYS A 73 -12.43 -5.82 3.13
C LYS A 73 -11.78 -5.12 1.95
N HIS A 74 -10.89 -4.17 2.18
CA HIS A 74 -10.43 -3.26 1.14
C HIS A 74 -9.33 -3.83 0.22
N LEU A 75 -8.63 -4.89 0.64
CA LEU A 75 -7.53 -5.51 -0.11
C LEU A 75 -7.91 -5.90 -1.55
N TYR A 76 -9.05 -6.55 -1.73
CA TYR A 76 -9.37 -7.21 -3.00
C TYR A 76 -9.96 -6.29 -4.07
N PHE A 77 -10.60 -5.18 -3.68
CA PHE A 77 -11.39 -4.38 -4.61
C PHE A 77 -10.93 -2.92 -4.72
N LEU A 78 -10.03 -2.45 -3.85
CA LEU A 78 -9.52 -1.07 -3.93
C LEU A 78 -8.17 -0.96 -4.64
N SER A 79 -7.46 -2.05 -4.92
CA SER A 79 -6.23 -1.93 -5.71
C SER A 79 -6.56 -1.34 -7.10
N PRO A 80 -5.88 -0.27 -7.53
CA PRO A 80 -6.10 0.33 -8.85
C PRO A 80 -5.34 -0.41 -9.96
N TYR A 81 -4.64 -1.49 -9.63
CA TYR A 81 -3.77 -2.22 -10.54
C TYR A 81 -4.38 -3.54 -10.98
N GLU A 82 -4.11 -3.92 -12.22
CA GLU A 82 -4.48 -5.23 -12.75
C GLU A 82 -3.65 -6.35 -12.12
N LYS A 83 -2.35 -6.08 -11.90
CA LYS A 83 -1.45 -6.95 -11.16
C LYS A 83 -0.95 -6.24 -9.92
N THR A 84 -1.22 -6.84 -8.76
CA THR A 84 -0.99 -6.19 -7.47
C THR A 84 -0.08 -7.05 -6.61
N ILE A 85 1.01 -6.46 -6.13
CA ILE A 85 1.72 -7.00 -4.96
C ILE A 85 1.13 -6.29 -3.74
N PHE A 86 0.45 -7.05 -2.89
CA PHE A 86 0.07 -6.53 -1.58
C PHE A 86 1.26 -6.60 -0.63
N ALA A 87 1.52 -5.51 0.09
CA ALA A 87 2.54 -5.46 1.12
C ALA A 87 1.91 -5.10 2.48
N ASP A 88 2.31 -5.82 3.53
CA ASP A 88 1.99 -5.42 4.89
C ASP A 88 2.75 -4.13 5.25
N THR A 89 2.15 -3.28 6.08
CA THR A 89 2.65 -1.92 6.34
C THR A 89 4.02 -1.90 7.00
N ASP A 90 4.35 -2.93 7.77
CA ASP A 90 5.61 -3.12 8.48
C ASP A 90 6.69 -3.84 7.66
N THR A 91 6.48 -3.99 6.34
CA THR A 91 7.44 -4.61 5.43
C THR A 91 8.57 -3.64 5.06
N PHE A 92 9.82 -4.11 5.05
CA PHE A 92 10.95 -3.36 4.52
C PHE A 92 11.45 -3.98 3.21
N SER A 93 11.58 -3.17 2.16
CA SER A 93 12.12 -3.61 0.87
C SER A 93 13.65 -3.55 0.88
N ALA A 94 14.29 -4.72 0.83
CA ALA A 94 15.75 -4.87 0.73
C ALA A 94 16.25 -5.01 -0.73
N SER A 95 15.36 -5.35 -1.66
CA SER A 95 15.61 -5.48 -3.09
C SER A 95 14.37 -5.11 -3.89
N ASP A 96 14.50 -5.04 -5.22
CA ASP A 96 13.36 -4.84 -6.12
C ASP A 96 12.42 -6.07 -6.05
N CYS A 97 11.12 -5.82 -6.29
CA CYS A 97 10.05 -6.80 -6.29
C CYS A 97 9.27 -6.87 -7.61
N GLU A 98 9.69 -6.17 -8.68
CA GLU A 98 8.96 -6.15 -9.97
C GLU A 98 8.65 -7.54 -10.53
N ASN A 99 9.56 -8.50 -10.40
CA ASN A 99 9.34 -9.88 -10.87
C ASN A 99 8.14 -10.56 -10.18
N GLY A 100 7.71 -10.09 -9.01
CA GLY A 100 6.52 -10.59 -8.33
C GLY A 100 5.22 -10.32 -9.09
N PHE A 101 5.21 -9.38 -10.05
CA PHE A 101 4.06 -9.13 -10.91
C PHE A 101 3.84 -10.22 -11.97
N ASP A 102 4.73 -11.21 -12.11
CA ASP A 102 4.58 -12.28 -13.10
C ASP A 102 3.98 -13.58 -12.53
N ILE A 103 3.61 -13.59 -11.25
CA ILE A 103 2.92 -14.68 -10.54
C ILE A 103 1.41 -14.51 -10.68
#